data_AF-E3LAS9-F1
#
_entry.id   AF-E3LAS9-F1
#
_cell.length_a   1.000
_cell.length_b   1.000
_cell.length_c   1.000
_cell.angle_alpha   90.00
_cell.angle_beta   90.00
_cell.angle_gamma   90.00
#
_symmetry.space_group_name_H-M   'P 1'
#
loop_
_entity.id
_entity.type
_entity.pdbx_description
1 polymer ?
#
loop_
_entity_poly.entity_id
_entity_poly.type
_entity_poly.pdbx_seq_one_letter_code
_entity_poly.pdbx_strand_id
1 'polypeptide(L)'
;MATKVVCKSKILLTPDYYALWLLSMKAKLHKAKLLTIFTGIHTCPDPETDKENTKLYVKLNKDVYAKIIQHLNQEILAYVSSTLPKVNEFNGYKLWQLLKQN
;
A
#
# COMPACT_ATOMS: atom_id res chain seq x y z
N MET A 1 -23.29 25.53 -10.51
CA MET A 1 -22.24 25.09 -11.45
C MET A 1 -21.08 24.54 -10.63
N ALA A 2 -20.80 23.24 -10.72
CA ALA A 2 -19.71 22.61 -9.99
C ALA A 2 -18.39 22.94 -10.71
N THR A 3 -17.53 23.72 -10.08
CA THR A 3 -16.17 23.97 -10.56
C THR A 3 -15.42 22.65 -10.56
N LYS A 4 -15.11 22.16 -11.77
CA LYS A 4 -14.23 21.02 -12.00
C LYS A 4 -12.86 21.43 -11.49
N VAL A 5 -12.52 20.99 -10.27
CA VAL A 5 -11.17 21.18 -9.71
C VAL A 5 -10.23 20.36 -10.58
N VAL A 6 -9.63 21.04 -11.55
CA VAL A 6 -8.49 20.50 -12.29
C VAL A 6 -7.31 20.56 -11.31
N CYS A 7 -7.11 19.48 -10.56
CA CYS A 7 -5.87 19.27 -9.81
C CYS A 7 -4.72 19.25 -10.82
N LYS A 8 -4.05 20.40 -10.98
CA LYS A 8 -2.76 20.51 -11.65
C LYS A 8 -1.72 19.76 -10.82
N SER A 9 -1.56 18.50 -11.19
CA SER A 9 -0.41 17.60 -11.02
C SER A 9 0.83 18.27 -10.43
N LYS A 10 1.20 17.95 -9.19
CA LYS A 10 2.58 18.15 -8.68
C LYS A 10 2.87 17.34 -7.41
N ILE A 11 2.60 16.04 -7.44
CA ILE A 11 3.56 14.92 -7.48
C ILE A 11 2.72 13.71 -7.91
N LEU A 12 2.58 13.50 -9.22
CA LEU A 12 2.33 12.14 -9.70
C LEU A 12 3.52 11.29 -9.23
N LEU A 13 3.27 10.04 -8.92
CA LEU A 13 4.25 9.00 -9.21
C LEU A 13 4.49 9.02 -10.72
N THR A 14 5.22 10.01 -11.24
CA THR A 14 5.75 9.90 -12.58
C THR A 14 6.70 8.69 -12.55
N PRO A 15 6.86 7.96 -13.66
CA PRO A 15 7.71 6.77 -13.70
C PRO A 15 9.09 6.99 -13.04
N ASP A 16 9.63 8.20 -13.20
CA ASP A 16 10.92 8.63 -12.64
C ASP A 16 10.93 8.72 -11.10
N TYR A 17 9.87 9.22 -10.47
CA TYR A 17 9.77 9.31 -9.00
C TYR A 17 9.19 8.04 -8.36
N TYR A 18 8.45 7.24 -9.14
CA TYR A 18 7.93 5.95 -8.71
C TYR A 18 9.05 4.98 -8.36
N ALA A 19 10.07 4.87 -9.22
CA ALA A 19 11.20 3.95 -8.99
C ALA A 19 11.98 4.30 -7.71
N LEU A 20 12.20 5.59 -7.44
CA LEU A 20 12.90 6.08 -6.24
C LEU A 20 12.07 5.84 -4.97
N TRP A 21 10.77 6.14 -5.01
CA TRP A 21 9.87 5.87 -3.90
C TRP A 21 9.74 4.36 -3.64
N LEU A 22 9.56 3.56 -4.70
CA LEU A 22 9.49 2.10 -4.66
C LEU A 22 10.75 1.49 -4.02
N LEU A 23 11.94 1.94 -4.42
CA LEU A 23 13.21 1.48 -3.87
C LEU A 23 13.30 1.81 -2.38
N SER A 24 13.00 3.06 -2.00
CA SER A 24 13.01 3.51 -0.62
C SER A 24 12.00 2.77 0.25
N MET A 25 10.81 2.50 -0.28
CA MET A 25 9.75 1.80 0.44
C MET A 25 10.07 0.32 0.62
N LYS A 26 10.60 -0.35 -0.42
CA LYS A 26 11.11 -1.73 -0.32
C LYS A 26 12.19 -1.84 0.76
N ALA A 27 13.14 -0.91 0.81
CA ALA A 27 14.19 -0.92 1.83
C ALA A 27 13.63 -0.75 3.25
N LYS A 28 12.68 0.19 3.45
CA LYS A 28 12.01 0.41 4.74
C LYS A 28 11.23 -0.82 5.22
N LEU A 29 10.53 -1.49 4.31
CA LEU A 29 9.76 -2.70 4.61
C LEU A 29 10.66 -3.91 4.84
N HIS A 30 11.77 -4.02 4.11
CA HIS A 30 12.79 -5.03 4.36
C HIS A 30 13.38 -4.88 5.77
N LYS A 31 13.75 -3.67 6.17
CA LYS A 31 14.23 -3.38 7.53
C LYS A 31 13.18 -3.76 8.59
N ALA A 32 11.89 -3.58 8.28
CA ALA A 32 10.79 -3.96 9.17
C ALA A 32 10.42 -5.45 9.13
N LYS A 33 11.12 -6.28 8.35
CA LYS A 33 10.77 -7.70 8.09
C LYS A 33 9.36 -7.90 7.53
N LEU A 34 8.79 -6.88 6.88
CA LEU A 34 7.44 -6.88 6.28
C LEU A 34 7.46 -7.18 4.78
N LEU A 35 8.66 -7.29 4.18
CA LEU A 35 8.81 -7.42 2.73
C LEU A 35 8.24 -8.75 2.19
N THR A 36 8.26 -9.83 2.97
CA THR A 36 7.77 -11.15 2.54
C THR A 36 6.25 -11.19 2.30
N ILE A 37 5.48 -10.45 3.09
CA ILE A 37 4.03 -10.24 2.87
C ILE A 37 3.80 -9.33 1.65
N PHE A 38 4.69 -8.37 1.46
CA PHE A 38 4.61 -7.35 0.44
C PHE A 38 4.92 -7.83 -0.98
N THR A 39 5.82 -8.80 -1.13
CA THR A 39 6.14 -9.46 -2.40
C THR A 39 5.10 -10.51 -2.78
N GLY A 40 4.16 -10.84 -1.90
CA GLY A 40 3.21 -11.94 -2.10
C GLY A 40 3.87 -13.32 -2.02
N ILE A 41 5.13 -13.40 -1.58
CA ILE A 41 5.83 -14.67 -1.35
C ILE A 41 5.19 -15.42 -0.18
N HIS A 42 4.64 -14.70 0.81
CA HIS A 42 3.74 -15.26 1.80
C HIS A 42 2.31 -14.88 1.44
N THR A 43 1.55 -15.82 0.91
CA THR A 43 0.10 -15.74 0.83
C THR A 43 -0.50 -15.83 2.23
N CYS A 44 -1.70 -15.26 2.43
CA CYS A 44 -2.43 -15.43 3.68
C CYS A 44 -2.54 -16.95 3.97
N PRO A 45 -2.07 -17.43 5.13
CA PRO A 45 -2.27 -18.82 5.52
C PRO A 45 -3.76 -19.12 5.65
N ASP A 46 -4.12 -20.39 5.51
CA ASP A 46 -5.49 -20.82 5.74
C ASP A 46 -5.80 -20.79 7.25
N PRO A 47 -6.85 -20.07 7.68
CA PRO A 47 -7.20 -19.93 9.10
C PRO A 47 -7.61 -21.26 9.77
N GLU A 48 -8.05 -22.26 9.01
CA GLU A 48 -8.44 -23.57 9.52
C GLU A 48 -7.21 -24.44 9.81
N THR A 49 -6.16 -24.32 8.99
CA THR A 49 -4.93 -25.10 9.17
C THR A 49 -3.87 -24.39 10.02
N ASP A 50 -3.85 -23.05 10.01
CA ASP A 50 -2.80 -22.27 10.67
C ASP A 50 -3.30 -20.91 11.18
N LYS A 51 -4.09 -21.00 12.26
CA LYS A 51 -4.76 -19.85 12.87
C LYS A 51 -3.80 -18.80 13.43
N GLU A 52 -2.65 -19.22 13.98
CA GLU A 52 -1.67 -18.28 14.56
C GLU A 52 -0.96 -17.48 13.47
N ASN A 53 -0.47 -18.14 12.40
CA ASN A 53 0.17 -17.43 11.31
C ASN A 53 -0.82 -16.58 10.52
N THR A 54 -2.10 -16.98 10.43
CA THR A 54 -3.15 -16.13 9.84
C THR A 54 -3.35 -14.83 10.63
N LYS A 55 -3.41 -14.90 11.96
CA LYS A 55 -3.52 -13.70 12.81
C LYS A 55 -2.28 -12.80 12.67
N LEU A 56 -1.09 -13.39 12.64
CA LEU A 56 0.17 -12.67 12.42
C LEU A 56 0.17 -11.98 11.05
N TYR A 57 -0.23 -12.69 10.00
CA TYR A 57 -0.36 -12.13 8.65
C TYR A 57 -1.31 -10.93 8.60
N VAL A 58 -2.51 -11.05 9.19
CA VAL A 58 -3.48 -9.95 9.23
C VAL A 58 -2.91 -8.73 9.94
N LYS A 59 -2.23 -8.93 11.07
CA LYS A 59 -1.59 -7.84 11.82
C LYS A 59 -0.51 -7.15 10.97
N LEU A 60 0.40 -7.93 10.41
CA LEU A 60 1.49 -7.41 9.60
C LEU A 60 0.99 -6.72 8.33
N ASN A 61 -0.09 -7.21 7.70
CA ASN A 61 -0.72 -6.57 6.55
C ASN A 61 -1.30 -5.19 6.88
N LYS A 62 -1.88 -5.03 8.09
CA LYS A 62 -2.33 -3.72 8.59
C LYS A 62 -1.15 -2.80 8.91
N ASP A 63 -0.08 -3.33 9.47
CA ASP A 63 1.15 -2.55 9.74
C ASP A 63 1.77 -2.05 8.44
N VAL A 64 1.80 -2.87 7.40
CA VAL A 64 2.21 -2.47 6.04
C VAL A 64 1.33 -1.36 5.50
N TYR A 65 0.00 -1.48 5.62
CA TYR A 65 -0.93 -0.43 5.21
C TYR A 65 -0.59 0.91 5.86
N ALA A 66 -0.51 0.93 7.20
CA ALA A 66 -0.18 2.13 7.95
C ALA A 66 1.18 2.71 7.55
N LYS A 67 2.18 1.85 7.35
CA LYS A 67 3.52 2.27 6.91
C LYS A 67 3.51 2.92 5.53
N ILE A 68 2.78 2.36 4.57
CA ILE A 68 2.66 2.93 3.23
C ILE A 68 1.99 4.30 3.33
N ILE A 69 0.81 4.38 3.97
CA ILE A 69 0.03 5.62 4.12
C ILE A 69 0.88 6.75 4.74
N GLN A 70 1.68 6.46 5.78
CA GLN A 70 2.59 7.44 6.40
C GLN A 70 3.67 8.00 5.47
N HIS A 71 3.96 7.31 4.38
CA HIS A 71 4.99 7.67 3.40
C HIS A 71 4.41 8.11 2.06
N LEU A 72 3.10 8.34 1.99
CA LEU A 72 2.43 8.95 0.85
C LEU A 72 2.31 10.46 1.05
N ASN A 73 2.35 11.18 -0.07
CA ASN A 73 2.04 12.61 -0.09
C ASN A 73 0.52 12.82 -0.15
N GLN A 74 0.09 14.07 0.05
CA GLN A 74 -1.33 14.43 0.12
C GLN A 74 -2.10 14.13 -1.18
N GLU A 75 -1.47 14.24 -2.35
CA GLU A 75 -2.10 13.93 -3.65
C GLU A 75 -2.37 12.43 -3.80
N ILE A 76 -1.39 11.59 -3.49
CA ILE A 76 -1.54 10.13 -3.57
C ILE A 76 -2.51 9.65 -2.48
N LEU A 77 -2.54 10.28 -1.30
CA LEU A 77 -3.55 10.00 -0.29
C LEU A 77 -4.96 10.29 -0.80
N ALA A 78 -5.16 11.42 -1.50
CA ALA A 78 -6.46 11.73 -2.12
C ALA A 78 -6.83 10.69 -3.20
N TYR A 79 -5.89 10.26 -4.03
CA TYR A 79 -6.10 9.20 -5.02
C TYR A 79 -6.43 7.85 -4.39
N VAL A 80 -5.68 7.43 -3.37
CA VAL A 80 -5.95 6.19 -2.63
C VAL A 80 -7.33 6.25 -1.98
N SER A 81 -7.68 7.39 -1.38
CA SER A 81 -8.98 7.58 -0.74
C SER A 81 -10.15 7.53 -1.73
N SER A 82 -9.96 7.92 -3.00
CA SER A 82 -11.01 7.86 -4.01
C SER A 82 -11.07 6.51 -4.74
N THR A 83 -9.96 5.78 -4.82
CA THR A 83 -9.81 4.60 -5.69
C THR A 83 -9.80 3.28 -4.93
N LEU A 84 -9.30 3.25 -3.68
CA LEU A 84 -9.27 2.03 -2.88
C LEU A 84 -10.68 1.70 -2.37
N PRO A 85 -11.25 0.53 -2.71
CA PRO A 85 -12.54 0.12 -2.16
C PRO A 85 -12.50 0.03 -0.63
N LYS A 86 -13.59 0.41 0.05
CA LYS A 86 -13.69 0.33 1.52
C LYS A 86 -13.43 -1.08 2.07
N VAL A 87 -13.79 -2.13 1.31
CA VAL A 87 -13.49 -3.54 1.68
C VAL A 87 -11.99 -3.84 1.76
N ASN A 88 -11.15 -3.04 1.08
CA ASN A 88 -9.70 -3.15 1.08
C ASN A 88 -9.04 -2.14 2.03
N GLU A 89 -9.81 -1.43 2.85
CA GLU A 89 -9.26 -0.56 3.89
C GLU A 89 -8.43 -1.37 4.87
N PHE A 90 -7.29 -0.81 5.30
CA PHE A 90 -6.28 -1.50 6.12
C PHE A 90 -5.62 -2.73 5.47
N ASN A 91 -5.79 -2.92 4.16
CA ASN A 91 -5.13 -4.00 3.42
C ASN A 91 -3.87 -3.49 2.71
N GLY A 92 -2.71 -3.69 3.34
CA GLY A 92 -1.42 -3.21 2.82
C GLY A 92 -1.05 -3.80 1.46
N TYR A 93 -1.38 -5.08 1.23
CA TYR A 93 -1.16 -5.74 -0.06
C TYR A 93 -2.01 -5.12 -1.18
N LYS A 94 -3.31 -4.89 -0.96
CA LYS A 94 -4.20 -4.28 -1.97
C LYS A 94 -3.82 -2.83 -2.27
N LEU A 95 -3.49 -2.06 -1.23
CA LEU A 95 -2.94 -0.70 -1.39
C LEU A 95 -1.67 -0.72 -2.23
N TRP A 96 -0.78 -1.67 -2.00
CA TRP A 96 0.45 -1.80 -2.77
C TRP A 96 0.22 -2.13 -4.25
N GLN A 97 -0.71 -3.05 -4.55
CA GLN A 97 -1.09 -3.37 -5.92
C GLN A 97 -1.66 -2.16 -6.64
N LEU A 98 -2.53 -1.38 -5.97
CA LEU A 98 -3.05 -0.13 -6.50
C LEU A 98 -1.94 0.86 -6.87
N LEU A 99 -0.94 1.01 -5.99
CA LEU A 99 0.18 1.92 -6.21
C LEU A 99 1.15 1.44 -7.29
N LYS A 100 1.19 0.15 -7.61
CA LYS A 100 2.01 -0.44 -8.69
C LYS A 100 1.39 -0.33 -10.07
N GLN A 101 0.08 -0.11 -10.16
CA GLN A 101 -0.65 -0.05 -11.41
C GLN A 101 -0.58 1.33 -12.10
N ASN A 102 0.07 2.31 -11.46
CA ASN A 102 0.30 3.66 -11.98
C ASN A 102 1.72 3.84 -12.53
#